data_AF-A0A7J4E347-F1
#
_entry.id   AF-A0A7J4E347-F1
#
_cell.length_a   1.000
_cell.length_b   1.000
_cell.length_c   1.000
_cell.angle_alpha   90.00
_cell.angle_beta   90.00
_cell.angle_gamma   90.00
#
_symmetry.space_group_name_H-M   'P 1'
#
loop_
_entity.id
_entity.type
_entity.pdbx_description
1 polymer ?
#
loop_
_entity_poly.entity_id
_entity_poly.type
_entity_poly.pdbx_seq_one_letter_code
_entity_poly.pdbx_strand_id
1 'polypeptide(L)' 'MEEAILLALKCMVKVIEGEPDGKKIKIAVIPAETKKFRKLSPEEVENYLKKVKEGKRSSGK' A
#
# COMPACT_ATOMS: atom_id res chain seq x y z
N MET A 1 10.29 -1.40 6.29
CA MET A 1 8.93 -0.88 6.58
C MET A 1 8.16 -0.59 5.30
N GLU A 2 8.75 0.10 4.34
CA GLU A 2 8.11 0.38 3.04
C GLU A 2 7.76 -0.89 2.24
N GLU A 3 8.64 -1.89 2.19
CA GLU A 3 8.37 -3.16 1.50
C GLU A 3 7.15 -3.90 2.07
N ALA A 4 6.96 -3.86 3.40
CA ALA A 4 5.81 -4.46 4.04
C ALA A 4 4.50 -3.75 3.66
N ILE A 5 4.53 -2.42 3.55
CA ILE A 5 3.39 -1.61 3.10
C ILE A 5 3.05 -1.92 1.64
N LEU A 6 4.08 -2.02 0.78
CA LEU A 6 3.92 -2.38 -0.63
C LEU A 6 3.35 -3.79 -0.79
N LEU A 7 3.81 -4.75 0.02
CA LEU A 7 3.31 -6.13 0.00
C LEU A 7 1.84 -6.19 0.45
N ALA A 8 1.49 -5.50 1.54
CA ALA A 8 0.12 -5.43 2.03
C ALA A 8 -0.82 -4.82 0.97
N LEU A 9 -0.40 -3.73 0.32
CA LEU A 9 -1.14 -3.12 -0.78
C LEU A 9 -1.24 -4.06 -1.98
N LYS A 10 -0.18 -4.79 -2.35
CA LYS A 10 -0.20 -5.76 -3.44
C LYS A 10 -1.21 -6.89 -3.18
N CYS A 11 -1.28 -7.39 -1.96
CA CYS A 11 -2.28 -8.37 -1.54
C CYS A 11 -3.69 -7.77 -1.62
N MET A 12 -3.88 -6.55 -1.12
CA MET A 12 -5.17 -5.87 -1.15
C MET A 12 -5.67 -5.63 -2.58
N VAL A 13 -4.81 -5.15 -3.48
CA VAL A 13 -5.13 -4.92 -4.91
C VAL A 13 -5.49 -6.22 -5.65
N LYS A 14 -5.00 -7.37 -5.21
CA LYS A 14 -5.38 -8.66 -5.81
C LYS A 14 -6.79 -9.12 -5.39
N VAL A 15 -7.26 -8.70 -4.22
CA VAL A 15 -8.53 -9.15 -3.63
C VAL A 15 -9.66 -8.15 -3.86
N ILE A 16 -9.33 -6.86 -3.98
CA ILE A 16 -10.32 -5.84 -4.33
C ILE A 16 -10.79 -6.06 -5.77
N GLU A 17 -12.10 -6.15 -5.94
CA GLU A 17 -12.74 -6.09 -7.25
C GLU A 17 -12.87 -4.63 -7.68
N GLY A 18 -12.31 -4.29 -8.84
CA GLY A 18 -12.26 -2.93 -9.38
C GLY A 18 -10.94 -2.19 -9.13
N GLU A 19 -10.90 -0.91 -9.47
CA GLU A 19 -9.67 -0.12 -9.35
C GLU A 19 -9.41 0.32 -7.90
N PRO A 20 -8.19 0.08 -7.36
CA PRO A 20 -7.82 0.52 -6.03
C PRO A 20 -7.67 2.04 -5.99
N ASP A 21 -8.33 2.68 -5.03
CA ASP A 21 -8.38 4.13 -4.84
C ASP A 21 -7.83 4.50 -3.45
N GLY A 22 -6.89 5.45 -3.43
CA GLY A 22 -6.20 5.88 -2.20
C GLY A 22 -7.11 6.56 -1.17
N LYS A 23 -8.30 7.03 -1.57
CA LYS A 23 -9.33 7.59 -0.68
C LYS A 23 -10.20 6.51 -0.06
N LYS A 24 -10.34 5.36 -0.72
CA LYS A 24 -11.09 4.20 -0.22
C LYS A 24 -10.26 3.31 0.69
N ILE A 25 -8.94 3.32 0.52
CA ILE A 25 -8.00 2.49 1.28
C ILE A 25 -7.40 3.28 2.45
N LYS A 26 -7.58 2.80 3.67
CA LYS A 26 -6.98 3.37 4.89
C LYS A 26 -5.90 2.43 5.42
N ILE A 27 -4.69 2.94 5.60
CA ILE A 27 -3.56 2.18 6.16
C ILE A 27 -3.05 2.89 7.41
N ALA A 28 -2.73 2.11 8.43
CA ALA A 28 -1.98 2.56 9.57
C ALA A 28 -0.86 1.58 9.89
N VAL A 29 0.22 2.09 10.45
CA VAL A 29 1.41 1.35 10.81
C VAL A 29 1.79 1.66 12.26
N ILE A 30 2.21 0.64 12.98
CA ILE A 30 2.71 0.75 14.35
C ILE A 30 4.14 0.21 14.33
N PRO A 31 5.17 1.08 14.23
CA PRO A 31 6.56 0.63 14.26
C PRO A 31 6.87 0.00 15.63
N ALA A 32 7.52 -1.16 15.64
CA ALA A 32 7.86 -1.84 16.90
C ALA A 32 8.80 -1.00 17.79
N GLU A 33 9.64 -0.18 17.17
CA GLU A 33 10.61 0.69 17.85
C GLU A 33 9.93 1.82 18.62
N THR A 34 8.98 2.52 18.01
CA THR A 34 8.32 3.68 18.62
C THR A 34 7.02 3.32 19.32
N LYS A 35 6.41 2.19 18.96
CA LYS A 35 5.05 1.75 19.36
C LYS A 35 3.98 2.82 19.11
N LYS A 36 4.24 3.77 18.20
CA LYS A 36 3.33 4.87 17.87
C LYS A 36 2.46 4.50 16.69
N PHE A 37 1.16 4.73 16.84
CA PHE A 37 0.22 4.61 15.74
C PHE A 37 0.43 5.75 14.75
N ARG A 38 0.81 5.42 13.51
CA ARG A 38 0.90 6.36 12.40
C ARG A 38 -0.11 5.96 11.35
N LYS A 39 -1.11 6.82 11.14
CA LYS A 39 -2.02 6.70 9.99
C LYS A 39 -1.35 7.33 8.77
N LEU A 40 -1.36 6.63 7.64
CA LEU A 40 -0.89 7.20 6.38
C LEU A 40 -1.94 8.17 5.83
N SER A 41 -1.48 9.26 5.23
CA SER A 41 -2.36 10.18 4.51
C SER A 41 -2.84 9.53 3.20
N PRO A 42 -3.98 9.99 2.64
CA PRO A 42 -4.46 9.49 1.35
C PRO A 42 -3.42 9.65 0.22
N GLU A 43 -2.66 10.75 0.27
CA GLU A 43 -1.60 11.04 -0.71
C GLU A 43 -0.44 10.04 -0.61
N GLU A 44 -0.03 9.68 0.61
CA GLU A 44 0.98 8.64 0.83
C GLU A 44 0.50 7.31 0.28
N VAL A 45 -0.73 6.91 0.59
CA VAL A 45 -1.34 5.65 0.11
C VAL A 45 -1.40 5.62 -1.42
N GLU A 46 -1.77 6.73 -2.05
CA GLU A 46 -1.84 6.84 -3.51
C GLU A 46 -0.46 6.72 -4.17
N ASN A 47 0.57 7.30 -3.56
CA ASN A 47 1.95 7.13 -4.01
C ASN A 47 2.41 5.67 -3.92
N TYR A 48 2.10 4.98 -2.81
CA TYR A 48 2.39 3.54 -2.69
C TYR A 48 1.59 2.69 -3.69
N LEU A 49 0.32 3.04 -3.97
CA LEU A 49 -0.48 2.36 -5.00
C LEU A 49 0.13 2.51 -6.40
N LYS A 50 0.67 3.68 -6.74
CA LYS A 50 1.41 3.89 -8.01
C LYS A 50 2.63 2.98 -8.09
N LYS A 51 3.44 2.90 -7.03
CA LYS A 51 4.59 1.99 -6.94
C LYS A 51 4.18 0.51 -7.11
N VAL A 52 3.06 0.09 -6.53
CA VAL A 52 2.54 -1.29 -6.69
C VAL A 52 2.10 -1.56 -8.14
N LYS A 53 1.50 -0.58 -8.82
CA LYS A 53 1.15 -0.68 -10.25
C LYS A 53 2.40 -0.76 -11.14
N GLU A 54 3.44 0.01 -10.85
CA GLU A 54 4.71 -0.02 -11.60
C GLU A 54 5.47 -1.34 -11.39
N GLY A 55 5.51 -1.87 -10.17
CA GLY A 55 6.11 -3.18 -9.86
C GLY A 55 5.36 -4.39 -10.47
N LYS A 56 4.13 -4.20 -10.98
CA LYS A 56 3.41 -5.24 -11.75
C LYS A 56 3.98 -5.41 -13.17
N ARG A 57 4.65 -4.40 -13.74
CA ARG A 57 5.19 -4.45 -15.12
C ARG A 57 6.44 -5.34 -15.27
N SER A 58 7.12 -5.68 -14.19
CA SER A 58 8.39 -6.43 -14.22
C SER A 58 8.30 -7.90 -13.78
N SER A 59 7.11 -8.42 -13.44
CA SER A 59 6.92 -9.83 -13.04
C SER A 59 6.01 -10.65 -13.97
N GLY A 60 5.83 -10.21 -15.22
CA GLY A 60 5.18 -10.99 -16.27
C GLY A 60 6.21 -11.63 -17.18
N LYS A 61 6.73 -12.79 -16.79
CA LYS A 61 7.30 -13.79 -17.70
C LYS A 61 7.03 -15.17 -17.14
#